data_AF-A0A258BDV4-F1
#
_entry.id   AF-A0A258BDV4-F1
#
_cell.length_a   1.000
_cell.length_b   1.000
_cell.length_c   1.000
_cell.angle_alpha   90.00
_cell.angle_beta   90.00
_cell.angle_gamma   90.00
#
_symmetry.space_group_name_H-M   'P 1'
#
loop_
_entity.id
_entity.type
_entity.pdbx_description
1 polymer ?
#
loop_
_entity_poly.entity_id
_entity_poly.type
_entity_poly.pdbx_seq_one_letter_code
_entity_poly.pdbx_strand_id
1 'polypeptide(L)'
;MAGGRIVEEILKRDSSSFDISIIGAEACATYDRIQLSPVLAGEKSFDDIVTHSDAWYDQNGVKTHFGYWVQSIDRLAKQVVLHDGQAIGYDHLIL
;
A
#
# COMPACT_ATOMS: atom_id res chain seq x y z
N MET A 1 -2.73 8.58 -0.60
CA MET A 1 -2.12 8.20 0.71
C MET A 1 -0.59 8.13 0.63
N ALA A 2 0.12 8.25 1.76
CA ALA A 2 1.59 8.30 1.81
C ALA A 2 2.28 7.05 1.22
N GLY A 3 1.80 5.84 1.57
CA GLY A 3 2.38 4.58 1.07
C GLY A 3 2.43 4.49 -0.46
N GLY A 4 1.31 4.74 -1.14
CA GLY A 4 1.26 4.73 -2.61
C GLY A 4 2.19 5.77 -3.24
N ARG A 5 2.29 6.97 -2.67
CA ARG A 5 3.19 8.02 -3.16
C ARG A 5 4.67 7.63 -2.99
N ILE A 6 5.03 6.96 -1.90
CA ILE A 6 6.40 6.48 -1.69
C ILE A 6 6.77 5.44 -2.75
N VAL A 7 5.88 4.49 -3.03
CA VAL A 7 6.09 3.47 -4.08
C VAL A 7 6.29 4.13 -5.44
N GLU A 8 5.41 5.05 -5.82
CA GLU A 8 5.53 5.84 -7.06
C GLU A 8 6.90 6.55 -7.17
N GLU A 9 7.36 7.15 -6.07
CA GLU A 9 8.62 7.88 -6.01
C GLU A 9 9.87 6.98 -6.02
N ILE A 10 9.78 5.76 -5.50
CA ILE A 10 10.85 4.75 -5.63
C ILE A 10 10.94 4.33 -7.10
N LEU A 11 9.81 3.93 -7.70
CA LEU A 11 9.75 3.42 -9.06
C LEU A 11 10.21 4.46 -10.10
N LYS A 12 9.91 5.75 -9.89
CA LYS A 12 10.40 6.85 -10.75
C LYS A 12 11.92 7.01 -10.73
N ARG A 13 12.57 6.70 -9.61
CA ARG A 13 14.03 6.82 -9.46
C ARG A 13 14.74 5.58 -9.96
N ASP A 14 14.21 4.41 -9.61
CA ASP A 14 14.67 3.11 -10.08
C ASP A 14 13.58 2.06 -9.87
N SER A 15 13.05 1.52 -10.97
CA SER A 15 11.98 0.53 -10.95
C SER A 15 12.46 -0.91 -10.71
N SER A 16 13.76 -1.15 -10.64
CA SER A 16 14.36 -2.50 -10.59
C SER A 16 15.18 -2.78 -9.33
N SER A 17 15.47 -1.75 -8.53
CA SER A 17 16.33 -1.86 -7.35
C SER A 17 15.68 -2.56 -6.14
N PHE A 18 14.35 -2.69 -6.10
CA PHE A 18 13.64 -3.18 -4.91
C PHE A 18 12.49 -4.13 -5.24
N ASP A 19 12.36 -5.18 -4.44
CA ASP A 19 11.11 -5.93 -4.28
C ASP A 19 10.21 -5.19 -3.29
N ILE A 20 9.14 -4.56 -3.77
CA ILE A 20 8.28 -3.70 -2.96
C ILE A 20 7.04 -4.47 -2.51
N SER A 21 6.74 -4.42 -1.21
CA SER A 21 5.47 -4.88 -0.64
C SER A 21 4.77 -3.73 0.10
N ILE A 22 3.48 -3.55 -0.13
CA ILE A 22 2.63 -2.58 0.58
C ILE A 22 1.55 -3.34 1.36
N ILE A 23 1.42 -3.01 2.65
CA ILE A 23 0.45 -3.64 3.55
C ILE A 23 -0.51 -2.55 4.02
N GLY A 24 -1.81 -2.82 3.93
CA GLY A 24 -2.84 -1.87 4.29
C GLY A 24 -4.06 -2.56 4.89
N ALA A 25 -4.52 -2.08 6.04
CA ALA A 25 -5.68 -2.66 6.73
C ALA A 25 -6.99 -2.51 5.94
N GLU A 26 -7.07 -1.52 5.05
CA GLU A 26 -8.21 -1.34 4.15
C GLU A 26 -8.11 -2.29 2.96
N ALA A 27 -9.23 -2.90 2.57
CA ALA A 27 -9.32 -3.84 1.46
C ALA A 27 -9.39 -3.15 0.08
N CYS A 28 -8.75 -1.98 -0.07
CA CYS A 28 -8.77 -1.20 -1.29
C CYS A 28 -7.42 -0.53 -1.56
N ALA A 29 -7.20 -0.20 -2.83
CA ALA A 29 -6.03 0.53 -3.30
C ALA A 29 -5.94 1.95 -2.72
N THR A 30 -4.81 2.63 -2.94
CA THR A 30 -4.60 3.94 -2.34
C THR A 30 -5.47 5.02 -2.98
N TYR A 31 -6.08 5.87 -2.17
CA TYR A 31 -6.97 6.95 -2.60
C TYR A 31 -6.65 8.28 -1.89
N ASP A 32 -7.28 9.37 -2.36
CA ASP A 32 -7.23 10.68 -1.72
C ASP A 32 -8.35 10.79 -0.66
N ARG A 33 -7.95 10.65 0.61
CA ARG A 33 -8.87 10.76 1.75
C ARG A 33 -9.50 12.14 1.88
N ILE A 34 -8.89 13.20 1.36
CA ILE A 34 -9.46 14.56 1.39
C ILE A 34 -10.72 14.62 0.51
N GLN A 35 -10.75 13.82 -0.55
CA GLN A 35 -11.87 13.75 -1.49
C GLN A 35 -13.00 12.81 -1.04
N LEU A 36 -12.95 12.25 0.17
CA LEU A 36 -14.04 11.42 0.70
C LEU A 36 -15.33 12.21 0.92
N SER A 37 -15.25 13.50 1.31
CA SER A 37 -16.46 14.31 1.56
C SER A 37 -17.35 14.44 0.30
N PRO A 38 -16.83 14.80 -0.89
CA PRO A 38 -17.59 14.73 -2.14
C PRO A 38 -18.17 13.35 -2.48
N VAL A 39 -17.45 12.26 -2.17
CA VAL A 39 -17.96 10.90 -2.39
C VAL A 39 -19.17 10.60 -1.51
N LEU A 40 -19.09 10.94 -0.22
CA LEU A 40 -20.19 10.77 0.72
C LEU A 40 -21.39 11.69 0.41
N ALA A 41 -21.13 12.84 -0.22
CA ALA A 41 -22.16 13.74 -0.72
C ALA A 41 -22.82 13.27 -2.04
N GLY A 42 -22.28 12.22 -2.69
CA GLY A 42 -22.75 11.71 -3.98
C GLY A 42 -22.30 12.53 -5.19
N GLU A 43 -21.33 13.44 -5.02
CA GLU A 43 -20.79 14.30 -6.08
C GLU A 43 -19.71 13.60 -6.91
N LYS A 44 -19.04 12.58 -6.32
CA LYS A 44 -18.01 11.76 -6.96
C LYS A 44 -18.22 10.29 -6.64
N SER A 45 -17.72 9.41 -7.50
CA SER A 45 -17.58 8.00 -7.19
C SER A 45 -16.30 7.75 -6.39
N PHE A 46 -16.21 6.60 -5.70
CA PHE A 46 -14.96 6.20 -5.04
C PHE A 46 -13.82 6.03 -6.05
N ASP A 47 -14.12 5.52 -7.24
CA ASP A 47 -13.13 5.30 -8.29
C ASP A 47 -12.47 6.62 -8.76
N ASP A 48 -13.21 7.73 -8.72
CA ASP A 48 -12.69 9.08 -9.07
C ASP A 48 -11.62 9.59 -8.09
N ILE A 49 -11.53 8.99 -6.90
CA ILE A 49 -10.59 9.41 -5.85
C ILE A 49 -9.47 8.40 -5.62
N VAL A 50 -9.48 7.27 -6.34
CA VAL A 50 -8.38 6.30 -6.34
C VAL A 50 -7.14 6.95 -6.97
N THR A 51 -6.04 6.97 -6.22
CA THR A 51 -4.76 7.55 -6.66
C THR A 51 -3.91 6.56 -7.45
N HIS A 52 -3.94 5.29 -7.06
CA HIS A 52 -3.28 4.19 -7.78
C HIS A 52 -4.21 2.99 -7.70
N SER A 53 -4.61 2.45 -8.84
CA SER A 53 -5.49 1.27 -8.91
C SER A 53 -4.71 -0.01 -8.58
N ASP A 54 -5.41 -1.10 -8.28
CA ASP A 54 -4.79 -2.42 -8.09
C ASP A 54 -3.97 -2.82 -9.33
N ALA A 55 -4.52 -2.58 -10.52
CA ALA A 55 -3.83 -2.84 -11.79
C ALA A 55 -2.53 -2.04 -11.94
N TRP A 56 -2.43 -0.83 -11.35
CA TRP A 56 -1.19 -0.07 -11.37
C TRP A 56 -0.10 -0.76 -10.53
N TYR A 57 -0.45 -1.28 -9.36
CA TYR A 57 0.49 -2.02 -8.52
C TYR A 57 0.97 -3.31 -9.21
N ASP A 58 0.05 -4.07 -9.80
CA ASP A 58 0.36 -5.29 -10.53
C ASP A 58 1.31 -5.02 -11.71
N GLN A 59 1.05 -3.98 -12.49
CA GLN A 59 1.90 -3.58 -13.62
C GLN A 59 3.30 -3.14 -13.22
N ASN A 60 3.47 -2.63 -11.99
CA ASN A 60 4.75 -2.19 -11.46
C ASN A 60 5.43 -3.26 -10.58
N GLY A 61 4.90 -4.49 -10.54
CA GLY A 61 5.49 -5.58 -9.76
C GLY A 61 5.45 -5.39 -8.25
N VAL A 62 4.52 -4.57 -7.75
CA VAL A 62 4.38 -4.28 -6.32
C VAL A 62 3.44 -5.30 -5.69
N LYS A 63 3.90 -5.98 -4.64
CA LYS A 63 3.08 -6.93 -3.89
C LYS A 63 2.14 -6.18 -2.95
N THR A 64 0.84 -6.36 -3.12
CA THR A 64 -0.18 -5.70 -2.28
C THR A 64 -0.74 -6.69 -1.26
N HIS A 65 -0.86 -6.24 -0.02
CA HIS A 65 -1.51 -6.95 1.08
C HIS A 65 -2.61 -6.05 1.65
N PHE A 66 -3.61 -5.74 0.82
CA PHE A 66 -4.79 -4.96 1.22
C PHE A 66 -5.80 -5.82 1.98
N GLY A 67 -6.43 -5.25 2.99
CA GLY A 67 -7.28 -5.96 3.95
C GLY A 67 -6.51 -6.67 5.06
N TYR A 68 -5.18 -6.55 5.10
CA TYR A 68 -4.33 -7.11 6.14
C TYR A 68 -3.71 -5.99 6.97
N TRP A 69 -3.75 -6.13 8.28
CA TRP A 69 -3.01 -5.23 9.17
C TRP A 69 -1.79 -5.93 9.79
N VAL A 70 -0.77 -5.13 10.05
CA VAL A 70 0.41 -5.54 10.79
C VAL A 70 0.02 -5.73 12.26
N GLN A 71 0.22 -6.94 12.77
CA GLN A 71 0.01 -7.27 14.19
C GLN A 71 1.26 -6.98 15.02
N SER A 72 2.45 -7.27 14.49
CA SER A 72 3.72 -7.00 15.17
C SER A 72 4.89 -6.85 14.20
N ILE A 73 5.99 -6.29 14.68
CA ILE A 73 7.24 -6.15 13.93
C ILE A 73 8.36 -6.82 14.74
N ASP A 74 8.92 -7.91 14.21
CA ASP A 74 10.12 -8.53 14.75
C ASP A 74 11.36 -7.91 14.10
N ARG A 75 12.02 -7.01 14.84
CA ARG A 75 13.20 -6.28 14.35
C ARG A 75 14.48 -7.12 14.37
N LEU A 76 14.53 -8.18 15.16
CA LEU A 76 15.70 -9.07 15.22
C LEU A 76 15.67 -10.03 14.03
N ALA A 77 14.51 -10.61 13.74
CA ALA A 77 14.30 -11.44 12.56
C ALA A 77 14.10 -10.64 11.25
N LYS A 78 13.92 -9.31 11.36
CA LYS A 78 13.56 -8.38 10.27
C LYS A 78 12.30 -8.83 9.52
N GLN A 79 11.22 -9.05 10.26
CA GLN A 79 9.93 -9.50 9.72
C GLN A 79 8.77 -8.67 10.26
N VAL A 80 7.78 -8.46 9.41
CA VAL A 80 6.47 -7.94 9.76
C VAL A 80 5.51 -9.11 9.87
N VAL A 81 4.80 -9.23 10.99
CA VAL A 81 3.80 -10.29 11.21
C VAL A 81 2.41 -9.70 11.00
N LEU A 82 1.66 -10.26 10.06
CA LEU A 82 0.28 -9.88 9.77
C LEU A 82 -0.69 -10.59 10.72
N HIS A 83 -1.91 -10.07 10.79
CA HIS A 83 -2.96 -10.57 11.67
C HIS A 83 -3.39 -12.03 11.46
N ASP A 84 -3.15 -12.59 10.28
CA ASP A 84 -3.44 -13.97 9.91
C ASP A 84 -2.26 -14.92 10.21
N GLY A 85 -1.17 -14.39 10.76
CA GLY A 85 0.06 -15.12 11.07
C GLY A 85 1.07 -15.15 9.92
N GLN A 86 0.78 -14.55 8.75
CA GLN A 86 1.76 -14.43 7.67
C GLN A 86 2.93 -13.53 8.13
N ALA A 87 4.16 -13.97 7.88
CA ALA A 87 5.37 -13.20 8.13
C ALA A 87 6.00 -12.73 6.81
N ILE A 88 6.26 -11.43 6.70
CA ILE A 88 6.88 -10.79 5.54
C ILE A 88 8.25 -10.25 5.95
N GLY A 89 9.31 -10.78 5.34
CA GLY A 89 10.68 -10.31 5.57
C GLY A 89 10.93 -8.95 4.91
N TYR A 90 11.83 -8.16 5.50
CA TYR A 90 12.24 -6.87 4.95
C TYR A 90 13.72 -6.58 5.16
N ASP A 91 14.33 -5.82 4.24
CA ASP A 91 15.62 -5.17 4.46
C ASP A 91 15.44 -3.73 4.95
N HIS A 92 14.45 -3.05 4.39
CA HIS A 92 14.03 -1.70 4.75
C HIS A 92 12.53 -1.69 5.08
N LEU A 93 12.15 -0.99 6.15
CA LEU A 93 10.77 -0.86 6.62
C LEU A 93 10.40 0.63 6.71
N ILE A 94 9.24 0.98 6.18
CA ILE A 94 8.64 2.32 6.22
C ILE A 94 7.29 2.20 6.95
N LEU A 95 7.05 3.07 7.92
CA LEU A 95 5.82 3.14 8.73
C LEU A 95 5.02 4.40 8.39
#